data_AF-A0A2S8BGH0-F1
#
_entry.id   AF-A0A2S8BGH0-F1
#
_cell.length_a   1.000
_cell.length_b   1.000
_cell.length_c   1.000
_cell.angle_alpha   90.00
_cell.angle_beta   90.00
_cell.angle_gamma   90.00
#
_symmetry.space_group_name_H-M   'P 1'
#
loop_
_entity.id
_entity.type
_entity.pdbx_description
1 polymer ?
#
loop_
_entity_poly.entity_id
_entity_poly.type
_entity_poly.pdbx_seq_one_letter_code
_entity_poly.pdbx_strand_id
1 'polypeptide(L)'
;MQFNTLFLDPYLWKLQVGGKRLVQKARLSGAPIDGVVVSAGIPDLEEAVELIDELNDIGISHVVFKPGTVEQIRSVIRIAAEVPTKPVIMHIEGGRAGGHHSWEDLDDLLLATYSELRSRSNITVCVGGGIGTPERAAEYLTGRWALAYGFPLMPVDGILVGTAAMATKEATTSPSVKQMLVETQGTDQWISAGKAQGGMASSRSQLGADIHEIDNTASRCGRLLDEVAGDAEAVAARRDEIIAAMANTAKPYFGDVAEMTYRQWLDRYLELTIGDGDSTADTASPGSPWLADTWRDRFASMLQRAEARLHAADFGPIETLFADAALLERPADAIALLLQHYPDADTVVLHPADVPFFIQLCKTLGKPVNFVPVIDKDVRRWWRSDSLWQAHDARYDADQVCIIPGTSAVAGITRVDEPVGELLDRFEQAAIDEVVSGNGQPQPVTARRQGRTDVTGPLSIVLDAPDVLWAGRTATNPVHRIAAPDQWQVHENRTASHPSTGARLELDGEDVVLSVPLSGTWIDIRLTLPAVTVDGGTPVVRTEDAAAAMRAVWRSPPASTDPTRCRR
;
A
#
# COMPACT_ATOMS: atom_id res chain seq x y z
N MET A 1 2.16 -9.58 -7.99
CA MET A 1 1.93 -8.72 -6.80
C MET A 1 1.45 -7.37 -7.29
N GLN A 2 0.61 -6.69 -6.52
CA GLN A 2 0.02 -5.42 -6.94
C GLN A 2 0.60 -4.24 -6.14
N PHE A 3 0.46 -3.02 -6.66
CA PHE A 3 0.98 -1.80 -6.05
C PHE A 3 -0.14 -0.77 -5.84
N ASN A 4 -0.36 -0.32 -4.60
CA ASN A 4 -1.32 0.76 -4.31
C ASN A 4 -0.62 2.13 -4.27
N THR A 5 -1.24 3.13 -4.87
CA THR A 5 -0.76 4.53 -4.87
C THR A 5 -1.88 5.51 -4.48
N LEU A 6 -1.50 6.59 -3.80
CA LEU A 6 -2.42 7.66 -3.38
C LEU A 6 -2.39 8.78 -4.42
N PHE A 7 -3.51 9.02 -5.11
CA PHE A 7 -3.59 10.03 -6.15
C PHE A 7 -3.49 11.47 -5.59
N LEU A 8 -4.12 11.72 -4.44
CA LEU A 8 -4.17 13.05 -3.81
C LEU A 8 -2.87 13.46 -3.11
N ASP A 9 -1.90 12.57 -2.95
CA ASP A 9 -0.56 12.96 -2.49
C ASP A 9 0.30 13.30 -3.72
N PRO A 10 0.47 14.58 -4.08
CA PRO A 10 1.18 14.95 -5.30
C PRO A 10 2.68 14.59 -5.24
N TYR A 11 3.27 14.48 -4.05
CA TYR A 11 4.67 14.09 -3.90
C TYR A 11 4.82 12.59 -4.16
N LEU A 12 4.01 11.76 -3.49
CA LEU A 12 4.03 10.31 -3.66
C LEU A 12 3.62 9.91 -5.08
N TRP A 13 2.58 10.53 -5.65
CA TRP A 13 2.15 10.27 -7.02
C TRP A 13 3.28 10.55 -8.02
N LYS A 14 3.92 11.72 -7.92
CA LYS A 14 5.07 12.07 -8.77
C LYS A 14 6.25 11.12 -8.58
N LEU A 15 6.47 10.60 -7.38
CA LEU A 15 7.55 9.66 -7.10
C LEU A 15 7.26 8.27 -7.68
N GLN A 16 6.08 7.72 -7.41
CA GLN A 16 5.73 6.33 -7.67
C GLN A 16 5.35 6.09 -9.13
N VAL A 17 4.41 6.86 -9.66
CA VAL A 17 3.74 6.60 -10.96
C VAL A 17 3.95 7.72 -11.96
N GLY A 18 3.81 9.00 -11.58
CA GLY A 18 3.80 10.11 -12.55
C GLY A 18 5.18 10.53 -13.06
N GLY A 19 5.95 11.21 -12.21
CA GLY A 19 7.17 11.93 -12.60
C GLY A 19 8.43 11.05 -12.67
N LYS A 20 8.79 10.38 -11.57
CA LYS A 20 9.98 9.50 -11.50
C LYS A 20 9.71 8.07 -12.00
N ARG A 21 8.44 7.66 -12.07
CA ARG A 21 7.97 6.38 -12.64
C ARG A 21 8.68 5.16 -12.06
N LEU A 22 8.78 5.10 -10.73
CA LEU A 22 9.49 4.01 -10.05
C LEU A 22 8.84 2.64 -10.29
N VAL A 23 7.50 2.59 -10.27
CA VAL A 23 6.76 1.35 -10.50
C VAL A 23 7.02 0.82 -11.91
N GLN A 24 6.96 1.69 -12.91
CA GLN A 24 7.23 1.33 -14.30
C GLN A 24 8.66 0.84 -14.49
N LYS A 25 9.65 1.54 -13.90
CA LYS A 25 11.05 1.13 -13.96
C LYS A 25 11.30 -0.21 -13.27
N ALA A 26 10.65 -0.47 -12.13
CA ALA A 26 10.73 -1.74 -11.44
C ALA A 26 10.15 -2.88 -12.30
N ARG A 27 8.97 -2.66 -12.90
CA ARG A 27 8.36 -3.62 -13.84
C ARG A 27 9.25 -3.91 -15.04
N LEU A 28 9.76 -2.88 -15.72
CA LEU A 28 10.69 -3.03 -16.85
C LEU A 28 11.99 -3.75 -16.46
N SER A 29 12.39 -3.67 -15.19
CA SER A 29 13.54 -4.40 -14.65
C SER A 29 13.24 -5.87 -14.34
N GLY A 30 11.97 -6.28 -14.39
CA GLY A 30 11.51 -7.65 -14.15
C GLY A 30 10.86 -7.88 -12.79
N ALA A 31 10.49 -6.83 -12.05
CA ALA A 31 9.77 -6.98 -10.79
C ALA A 31 8.38 -7.59 -11.04
N PRO A 32 7.87 -8.44 -10.14
CA PRO A 32 6.60 -9.17 -10.31
C PRO A 32 5.36 -8.30 -10.04
N ILE A 33 5.39 -7.03 -10.48
CA ILE A 33 4.27 -6.10 -10.37
C ILE A 33 3.35 -6.32 -11.57
N ASP A 34 2.10 -6.75 -11.34
CA ASP A 34 1.12 -7.07 -12.38
C ASP A 34 -0.13 -6.17 -12.33
N GLY A 35 -0.28 -5.37 -11.28
CA GLY A 35 -1.37 -4.42 -11.15
C GLY A 35 -1.00 -3.15 -10.39
N VAL A 36 -1.70 -2.06 -10.72
CA VAL A 36 -1.62 -0.77 -10.02
C VAL A 36 -3.01 -0.36 -9.56
N VAL A 37 -3.14 -0.04 -8.28
CA VAL A 37 -4.37 0.44 -7.64
C VAL A 37 -4.25 1.92 -7.37
N VAL A 38 -5.09 2.71 -8.05
CA VAL A 38 -5.22 4.16 -7.84
C VAL A 38 -6.28 4.40 -6.77
N SER A 39 -5.85 5.00 -5.67
CA SER A 39 -6.67 5.21 -4.47
C SER A 39 -6.74 6.67 -4.06
N ALA A 40 -7.71 6.98 -3.19
CA ALA A 40 -7.99 8.33 -2.70
C ALA A 40 -8.33 9.35 -3.80
N GLY A 41 -8.82 8.93 -4.96
CA GLY A 41 -9.20 9.82 -6.06
C GLY A 41 -9.27 9.09 -7.39
N ILE A 42 -10.00 9.66 -8.34
CA ILE A 42 -10.10 9.16 -9.71
C ILE A 42 -9.46 10.22 -10.62
N PRO A 43 -8.46 9.86 -11.45
CA PRO A 43 -7.90 10.79 -12.43
C PRO A 43 -8.96 11.24 -13.43
N ASP A 44 -8.73 12.39 -14.07
CA ASP A 44 -9.58 12.83 -15.17
C ASP A 44 -9.50 11.84 -16.35
N LEU A 45 -10.50 11.87 -17.23
CA LEU A 45 -10.66 10.87 -18.29
C LEU A 45 -9.41 10.70 -19.15
N GLU A 46 -8.84 11.81 -19.65
CA GLU A 46 -7.64 11.78 -20.50
C GLU A 46 -6.44 11.20 -19.76
N GLU A 47 -6.19 11.64 -18.52
CA GLU A 47 -5.09 11.13 -17.69
C GLU A 47 -5.25 9.64 -17.37
N ALA A 48 -6.47 9.19 -17.12
CA ALA A 48 -6.75 7.79 -16.83
C ALA A 48 -6.54 6.89 -18.04
N VAL A 49 -6.96 7.32 -19.24
CA VAL A 49 -6.75 6.57 -20.49
C VAL A 49 -5.25 6.47 -20.80
N GLU A 50 -4.52 7.59 -20.73
CA GLU A 50 -3.06 7.59 -20.92
C GLU A 50 -2.34 6.69 -19.92
N LEU A 51 -2.76 6.70 -18.65
CA LEU A 51 -2.21 5.84 -17.61
C LEU A 51 -2.46 4.36 -17.92
N ILE A 52 -3.68 3.99 -18.34
CA ILE A 52 -4.02 2.61 -18.69
C ILE A 52 -3.16 2.10 -19.83
N ASP A 53 -3.03 2.90 -20.89
CA ASP A 53 -2.22 2.54 -22.06
C ASP A 53 -0.74 2.40 -21.69
N GLU A 54 -0.18 3.37 -20.95
CA GLU A 54 1.21 3.32 -20.50
C GLU A 54 1.51 2.06 -19.67
N LEU A 55 0.65 1.76 -18.68
CA LEU A 55 0.85 0.62 -17.78
C LEU A 55 0.72 -0.70 -18.54
N ASN A 56 -0.27 -0.82 -19.43
CA ASN A 56 -0.44 -2.01 -20.25
C ASN A 56 0.74 -2.24 -21.21
N ASP A 57 1.29 -1.19 -21.82
CA ASP A 57 2.41 -1.30 -22.77
C ASP A 57 3.66 -1.93 -22.13
N ILE A 58 3.92 -1.61 -20.86
CA ILE A 58 5.01 -2.20 -20.07
C ILE A 58 4.62 -3.53 -19.40
N GLY A 59 3.42 -4.04 -19.67
CA GLY A 59 2.92 -5.33 -19.20
C GLY A 59 2.31 -5.34 -17.81
N ILE A 60 1.86 -4.20 -17.28
CA ILE A 60 0.98 -4.16 -16.09
C ILE A 60 -0.45 -4.29 -16.60
N SER A 61 -1.03 -5.48 -16.49
CA SER A 61 -2.33 -5.80 -17.09
C SER A 61 -3.52 -5.28 -16.29
N HIS A 62 -3.36 -5.08 -14.98
CA HIS A 62 -4.47 -4.76 -14.09
C HIS A 62 -4.39 -3.30 -13.60
N VAL A 63 -5.26 -2.44 -14.12
CA VAL A 63 -5.44 -1.08 -13.60
C VAL A 63 -6.73 -1.05 -12.78
N VAL A 64 -6.59 -0.64 -11.53
CA VAL A 64 -7.67 -0.69 -10.54
C VAL A 64 -7.95 0.72 -10.02
N PHE A 65 -9.23 1.07 -9.95
CA PHE A 65 -9.69 2.34 -9.37
C PHE A 65 -10.56 2.10 -8.15
N LYS A 66 -10.42 2.95 -7.13
CA LYS A 66 -11.22 2.95 -5.90
C LYS A 66 -12.17 4.15 -5.83
N PRO A 67 -13.36 4.10 -6.45
CA PRO A 67 -14.36 5.15 -6.30
C PRO A 67 -15.11 5.01 -4.96
N GLY A 68 -15.38 6.14 -4.31
CA GLY A 68 -16.11 6.22 -3.04
C GLY A 68 -17.46 6.93 -3.13
N THR A 69 -17.87 7.41 -4.32
CA THR A 69 -19.17 8.08 -4.55
C THR A 69 -19.81 7.63 -5.87
N VAL A 70 -21.13 7.82 -6.03
CA VAL A 70 -21.85 7.54 -7.28
C VAL A 70 -21.22 8.25 -8.49
N GLU A 71 -20.82 9.51 -8.32
CA GLU A 71 -20.19 10.29 -9.39
C GLU A 71 -18.83 9.71 -9.78
N GLN A 72 -18.02 9.31 -8.80
CA GLN A 72 -16.73 8.67 -9.05
C GLN A 72 -16.90 7.31 -9.73
N ILE A 73 -17.90 6.52 -9.36
CA ILE A 73 -18.24 5.27 -10.06
C ILE A 73 -18.55 5.55 -11.53
N ARG A 74 -19.40 6.55 -11.80
CA ARG A 74 -19.72 6.97 -13.17
C ARG A 74 -18.52 7.50 -13.94
N SER A 75 -17.56 8.16 -13.28
CA SER A 75 -16.29 8.56 -13.89
C SER A 75 -15.50 7.34 -14.37
N VAL A 76 -15.38 6.29 -13.54
CA VAL A 76 -14.67 5.06 -13.96
C VAL A 76 -15.43 4.32 -15.05
N ILE A 77 -16.77 4.34 -15.07
CA ILE A 77 -17.58 3.80 -16.17
C ILE A 77 -17.28 4.54 -17.49
N ARG A 78 -17.12 5.87 -17.45
CA ARG A 78 -16.71 6.65 -18.64
C ARG A 78 -15.31 6.29 -19.10
N ILE A 79 -14.36 6.11 -18.19
CA ILE A 79 -13.00 5.63 -18.49
C ILE A 79 -13.06 4.27 -19.19
N ALA A 80 -13.77 3.30 -18.59
CA ALA A 80 -13.90 1.96 -19.15
C ALA A 80 -14.58 1.94 -20.54
N ALA A 81 -15.47 2.89 -20.82
CA ALA A 81 -16.11 3.04 -22.12
C ALA A 81 -15.13 3.51 -23.21
N GLU A 82 -14.12 4.30 -22.85
CA GLU A 82 -13.09 4.80 -23.78
C GLU A 82 -12.02 3.75 -24.09
N VAL A 83 -11.82 2.78 -23.18
CA VAL A 83 -10.88 1.65 -23.35
C VAL A 83 -11.60 0.29 -23.37
N PRO A 84 -12.54 0.04 -24.31
CA PRO A 84 -13.45 -1.11 -24.24
C PRO A 84 -12.79 -2.49 -24.32
N THR A 85 -11.54 -2.56 -24.80
CA THR A 85 -10.75 -3.79 -24.92
C THR A 85 -9.80 -4.03 -23.74
N LYS A 86 -9.70 -3.07 -22.82
CA LYS A 86 -8.81 -3.14 -21.66
C LYS A 86 -9.61 -3.47 -20.40
N PRO A 87 -9.22 -4.50 -19.61
CA PRO A 87 -9.86 -4.77 -18.33
C PRO A 87 -9.64 -3.62 -17.35
N VAL A 88 -10.72 -3.19 -16.68
CA VAL A 88 -10.70 -2.20 -15.61
C VAL A 88 -11.33 -2.83 -14.37
N ILE A 89 -10.61 -2.82 -13.25
CA ILE A 89 -11.13 -3.35 -11.98
C ILE A 89 -11.60 -2.17 -11.14
N MET A 90 -12.82 -2.25 -10.62
CA MET A 90 -13.38 -1.25 -9.72
C MET A 90 -13.47 -1.83 -8.31
N HIS A 91 -12.80 -1.20 -7.36
CA HIS A 91 -12.89 -1.51 -5.93
C HIS A 91 -13.85 -0.50 -5.30
N ILE A 92 -15.14 -0.84 -5.22
CA ILE A 92 -16.16 0.03 -4.61
C ILE A 92 -16.12 -0.17 -3.10
N GLU A 93 -15.70 0.87 -2.38
CA GLU A 93 -15.54 0.85 -0.93
C GLU A 93 -16.60 1.73 -0.27
N GLY A 94 -17.39 1.16 0.63
CA GLY A 94 -18.35 1.92 1.42
C GLY A 94 -17.71 2.65 2.60
N GLY A 95 -18.44 3.61 3.19
CA GLY A 95 -17.95 4.43 4.29
C GLY A 95 -17.76 3.71 5.63
N ARG A 96 -18.07 2.41 5.73
CA ARG A 96 -17.72 1.57 6.89
C ARG A 96 -16.30 0.97 6.84
N ALA A 97 -15.52 1.31 5.82
CA ALA A 97 -14.12 0.95 5.71
C ALA A 97 -13.26 1.55 6.85
N GLY A 98 -12.10 0.94 7.10
CA GLY A 98 -11.08 1.50 7.99
C GLY A 98 -10.21 2.55 7.28
N GLY A 99 -9.45 3.32 8.05
CA GLY A 99 -8.69 4.44 7.51
C GLY A 99 -9.60 5.61 7.11
N HIS A 100 -9.23 6.33 6.05
CA HIS A 100 -10.07 7.40 5.50
C HIS A 100 -11.42 6.83 5.07
N HIS A 101 -12.51 7.44 5.53
CA HIS A 101 -13.84 6.95 5.23
C HIS A 101 -14.67 7.97 4.44
N SER A 102 -15.65 7.47 3.71
CA SER A 102 -16.71 8.26 3.09
C SER A 102 -17.96 8.28 3.97
N TRP A 103 -18.95 9.06 3.57
CA TRP A 103 -20.30 9.07 4.17
C TRP A 103 -21.32 8.32 3.31
N GLU A 104 -20.84 7.59 2.30
CA GLU A 104 -21.66 6.85 1.34
C GLU A 104 -21.79 5.38 1.80
N ASP A 105 -23.03 4.86 1.77
CA ASP A 105 -23.30 3.47 2.08
C ASP A 105 -22.97 2.56 0.88
N LEU A 106 -22.35 1.41 1.12
CA LEU A 106 -21.95 0.48 0.05
C LEU A 106 -23.16 -0.01 -0.76
N ASP A 107 -24.27 -0.31 -0.09
CA ASP A 107 -25.45 -0.89 -0.75
C ASP A 107 -26.13 0.18 -1.61
N ASP A 108 -26.21 1.42 -1.12
CA ASP A 108 -26.74 2.56 -1.89
C ASP A 108 -25.90 2.88 -3.13
N LEU A 109 -24.56 2.86 -3.00
CA LEU A 109 -23.64 3.06 -4.12
C LEU A 109 -23.87 2.02 -5.23
N LEU A 110 -23.99 0.75 -4.84
CA LEU A 110 -24.23 -0.35 -5.77
C LEU A 110 -25.63 -0.27 -6.38
N LEU A 111 -26.68 -0.11 -5.59
CA LEU A 111 -28.07 -0.02 -6.08
C LEU A 111 -28.23 1.10 -7.11
N ALA A 112 -27.56 2.24 -6.91
CA ALA A 112 -27.61 3.37 -7.82
C ALA A 112 -26.87 3.13 -9.16
N THR A 113 -25.86 2.26 -9.20
CA THR A 113 -24.90 2.19 -10.32
C THR A 113 -24.73 0.82 -10.96
N TYR A 114 -25.22 -0.25 -10.34
CA TYR A 114 -24.97 -1.63 -10.76
C TYR A 114 -25.42 -1.92 -12.19
N SER A 115 -26.55 -1.37 -12.64
CA SER A 115 -26.99 -1.53 -14.03
C SER A 115 -26.02 -0.88 -15.02
N GLU A 116 -25.44 0.27 -14.67
CA GLU A 116 -24.45 0.95 -15.52
C GLU A 116 -23.12 0.18 -15.52
N LEU A 117 -22.70 -0.34 -14.35
CA LEU A 117 -21.52 -1.19 -14.20
C LEU A 117 -21.63 -2.43 -15.08
N ARG A 118 -22.74 -3.16 -15.00
CA ARG A 118 -22.98 -4.37 -15.80
C ARG A 118 -23.25 -4.10 -17.28
N SER A 119 -23.41 -2.85 -17.71
CA SER A 119 -23.46 -2.50 -19.14
C SER A 119 -22.09 -2.52 -19.82
N ARG A 120 -20.99 -2.64 -19.05
CA ARG A 120 -19.62 -2.67 -19.55
C ARG A 120 -18.99 -4.03 -19.27
N SER A 121 -18.67 -4.77 -20.33
CA SER A 121 -18.08 -6.12 -20.22
C SER A 121 -16.63 -6.13 -19.73
N ASN A 122 -15.93 -4.99 -19.80
CA ASN A 122 -14.55 -4.86 -19.37
C ASN A 122 -14.39 -4.37 -17.93
N ILE A 123 -15.50 -4.19 -17.19
CA ILE A 123 -15.46 -3.82 -15.76
C ILE A 123 -15.58 -5.08 -14.90
N THR A 124 -14.60 -5.28 -14.01
CA THR A 124 -14.70 -6.23 -12.89
C THR A 124 -15.05 -5.45 -11.62
N VAL A 125 -16.15 -5.80 -10.96
CA VAL A 125 -16.66 -5.13 -9.76
C VAL A 125 -16.27 -5.91 -8.51
N CYS A 126 -15.31 -5.38 -7.76
CA CYS A 126 -14.98 -5.87 -6.42
C CYS A 126 -15.52 -4.89 -5.37
N VAL A 127 -16.00 -5.41 -4.24
CA VAL A 127 -16.56 -4.58 -3.16
C VAL A 127 -15.82 -4.76 -1.85
N GLY A 128 -15.84 -3.72 -1.03
CA GLY A 128 -15.22 -3.70 0.28
C GLY A 128 -15.77 -2.60 1.19
N GLY A 129 -15.21 -2.52 2.39
CA GLY A 129 -15.65 -1.57 3.42
C GLY A 129 -16.73 -2.17 4.31
N GLY A 130 -16.33 -2.55 5.53
CA GLY A 130 -17.25 -3.13 6.52
C GLY A 130 -17.46 -4.66 6.42
N ILE A 131 -16.75 -5.36 5.53
CA ILE A 131 -16.84 -6.82 5.40
C ILE A 131 -15.81 -7.48 6.34
N GLY A 132 -16.29 -7.97 7.48
CA GLY A 132 -15.47 -8.65 8.50
C GLY A 132 -15.66 -10.16 8.56
N THR A 133 -16.75 -10.69 8.01
CA THR A 133 -17.12 -12.11 8.12
C THR A 133 -17.24 -12.79 6.76
N PRO A 134 -16.95 -14.09 6.67
CA PRO A 134 -17.02 -14.84 5.42
C PRO A 134 -18.47 -14.99 4.92
N GLU A 135 -19.46 -15.04 5.81
CA GLU A 135 -20.89 -15.10 5.43
C GLU A 135 -21.34 -13.83 4.73
N ARG A 136 -20.94 -12.65 5.24
CA ARG A 136 -21.27 -11.38 4.60
C ARG A 136 -20.59 -11.24 3.24
N ALA A 137 -19.36 -11.73 3.11
CA ALA A 137 -18.67 -11.78 1.82
C ALA A 137 -19.41 -12.67 0.80
N ALA A 138 -19.90 -13.83 1.24
CA ALA A 138 -20.65 -14.76 0.41
C ALA A 138 -22.00 -14.18 -0.06
N GLU A 139 -22.71 -13.42 0.78
CA GLU A 139 -23.95 -12.72 0.38
C GLU A 139 -23.74 -11.72 -0.77
N TYR A 140 -22.61 -11.01 -0.78
CA TYR A 140 -22.25 -10.11 -1.88
C TYR A 140 -21.88 -10.88 -3.14
N LEU A 141 -21.06 -11.93 -3.03
CA LEU A 141 -20.64 -12.77 -4.16
C LEU A 141 -21.83 -13.45 -4.85
N THR A 142 -22.78 -13.98 -4.08
CA THR A 142 -23.98 -14.63 -4.61
C THR A 142 -25.06 -13.63 -5.06
N GLY A 143 -24.92 -12.35 -4.68
CA GLY A 143 -25.86 -11.28 -5.01
C GLY A 143 -27.12 -11.26 -4.14
N ARG A 144 -27.19 -12.11 -3.11
CA ARG A 144 -28.36 -12.22 -2.21
C ARG A 144 -28.59 -10.97 -1.36
N TRP A 145 -27.55 -10.19 -1.10
CA TRP A 145 -27.63 -8.94 -0.34
C TRP A 145 -28.75 -8.00 -0.87
N ALA A 146 -28.94 -7.96 -2.19
CA ALA A 146 -29.91 -7.08 -2.86
C ALA A 146 -31.38 -7.47 -2.60
N LEU A 147 -31.66 -8.72 -2.20
CA LEU A 147 -33.02 -9.21 -1.93
C LEU A 147 -33.66 -8.45 -0.75
N ALA A 148 -32.86 -8.03 0.23
CA ALA A 148 -33.33 -7.23 1.37
C ALA A 148 -33.95 -5.89 0.94
N TYR A 149 -33.56 -5.38 -0.23
CA TYR A 149 -34.05 -4.15 -0.84
C TYR A 149 -35.14 -4.37 -1.90
N GLY A 150 -35.58 -5.62 -2.11
CA GLY A 150 -36.59 -5.98 -3.11
C GLY A 150 -36.05 -6.02 -4.55
N PHE A 151 -34.74 -6.04 -4.74
CA PHE A 151 -34.11 -6.18 -6.06
C PHE A 151 -33.78 -7.65 -6.38
N PRO A 152 -33.59 -8.01 -7.67
CA PRO A 152 -33.06 -9.31 -8.06
C PRO A 152 -31.64 -9.56 -7.50
N LEU A 153 -31.13 -10.78 -7.67
CA LEU A 153 -29.74 -11.10 -7.31
C LEU A 153 -28.76 -10.18 -8.06
N MET A 154 -27.86 -9.54 -7.33
CA MET A 154 -26.84 -8.62 -7.86
C MET A 154 -25.44 -9.07 -7.43
N PRO A 155 -24.92 -10.18 -8.01
CA PRO A 155 -23.63 -10.74 -7.63
C PRO A 155 -22.49 -9.79 -7.95
N VAL A 156 -21.43 -9.81 -7.16
CA VAL A 156 -20.17 -9.08 -7.43
C VAL A 156 -19.07 -10.05 -7.84
N ASP A 157 -18.00 -9.54 -8.43
CA ASP A 157 -16.93 -10.37 -9.01
C ASP A 157 -15.81 -10.68 -8.01
N GLY A 158 -15.71 -9.91 -6.93
CA GLY A 158 -14.71 -10.12 -5.88
C GLY A 158 -14.97 -9.32 -4.60
N ILE A 159 -14.32 -9.74 -3.52
CA ILE A 159 -14.37 -9.09 -2.21
C ILE A 159 -12.96 -8.73 -1.79
N LEU A 160 -12.77 -7.51 -1.29
CA LEU A 160 -11.50 -7.07 -0.71
C LEU A 160 -11.60 -6.99 0.82
N VAL A 161 -10.69 -7.69 1.49
CA VAL A 161 -10.64 -7.80 2.96
C VAL A 161 -9.49 -6.97 3.50
N GLY A 162 -9.80 -5.83 4.12
CA GLY A 162 -8.81 -4.94 4.74
C GLY A 162 -8.66 -5.20 6.23
N THR A 163 -9.62 -4.70 7.02
CA THR A 163 -9.57 -4.71 8.49
C THR A 163 -9.39 -6.10 9.10
N ALA A 164 -10.09 -7.13 8.59
CA ALA A 164 -10.00 -8.46 9.17
C ALA A 164 -8.60 -9.08 9.08
N ALA A 165 -7.76 -8.60 8.15
CA ALA A 165 -6.39 -9.08 7.98
C ALA A 165 -5.38 -8.39 8.92
N MET A 166 -5.78 -7.33 9.66
CA MET A 166 -4.86 -6.55 10.51
C MET A 166 -4.29 -7.34 11.70
N ALA A 167 -5.00 -8.38 12.17
CA ALA A 167 -4.55 -9.22 13.28
C ALA A 167 -3.94 -10.56 12.83
N THR A 168 -3.62 -10.71 11.54
CA THR A 168 -3.02 -11.95 11.00
C THR A 168 -1.60 -12.16 11.49
N LYS A 169 -1.13 -13.41 11.45
CA LYS A 169 0.18 -13.80 11.96
C LYS A 169 1.33 -13.06 11.28
N GLU A 170 1.25 -12.91 9.96
CA GLU A 170 2.28 -12.29 9.13
C GLU A 170 2.25 -10.75 9.18
N ALA A 171 1.16 -10.16 9.69
CA ALA A 171 1.10 -8.72 9.89
C ALA A 171 2.09 -8.28 10.97
N THR A 172 2.81 -7.18 10.71
CA THR A 172 3.81 -6.58 11.63
C THR A 172 3.18 -5.70 12.70
N THR A 173 1.86 -5.66 12.80
CA THR A 173 1.12 -4.96 13.86
C THR A 173 1.58 -5.46 15.22
N SER A 174 1.82 -4.57 16.19
CA SER A 174 2.33 -4.95 17.51
C SER A 174 1.39 -5.93 18.22
N PRO A 175 1.90 -6.86 19.05
CA PRO A 175 1.05 -7.85 19.73
C PRO A 175 -0.07 -7.24 20.58
N SER A 176 0.21 -6.15 21.32
CA SER A 176 -0.79 -5.41 22.10
C SER A 176 -1.89 -4.83 21.20
N VAL A 177 -1.53 -4.33 20.01
CA VAL A 177 -2.46 -3.77 19.03
C VAL A 177 -3.34 -4.87 18.42
N LYS A 178 -2.77 -6.04 18.09
CA LYS A 178 -3.56 -7.20 17.63
C LYS A 178 -4.57 -7.65 18.69
N GLN A 179 -4.18 -7.66 19.96
CA GLN A 179 -5.07 -7.98 21.07
C GLN A 179 -6.21 -6.96 21.19
N MET A 180 -5.90 -5.66 21.14
CA MET A 180 -6.93 -4.60 21.17
C MET A 180 -7.88 -4.67 19.96
N LEU A 181 -7.41 -5.05 18.77
CA LEU A 181 -8.25 -5.28 17.60
C LEU A 181 -9.27 -6.39 17.84
N VAL A 182 -8.88 -7.50 18.50
CA VAL A 182 -9.79 -8.60 18.85
C VAL A 182 -10.78 -8.22 19.95
N GLU A 183 -10.35 -7.41 20.92
CA GLU A 183 -11.20 -6.97 22.04
C GLU A 183 -12.22 -5.90 21.62
N THR A 184 -11.99 -5.23 20.50
CA THR A 184 -12.86 -4.16 19.98
C THR A 184 -14.10 -4.75 19.30
N GLN A 185 -15.28 -4.45 19.85
CA GLN A 185 -16.55 -5.02 19.38
C GLN A 185 -17.02 -4.46 18.03
N GLY A 186 -16.75 -3.18 17.75
CA GLY A 186 -17.26 -2.50 16.56
C GLY A 186 -18.74 -2.11 16.63
N THR A 187 -19.25 -1.62 15.51
CA THR A 187 -20.65 -1.20 15.35
C THR A 187 -21.07 -1.24 13.88
N ASP A 188 -22.35 -1.53 13.63
CA ASP A 188 -23.01 -1.44 12.32
C ASP A 188 -23.57 -0.03 12.05
N GLN A 189 -23.83 0.73 13.11
CA GLN A 189 -24.32 2.10 13.07
C GLN A 189 -23.24 3.11 12.65
N TRP A 190 -23.67 4.17 11.97
CA TRP A 190 -22.81 5.31 11.64
C TRP A 190 -22.36 6.05 12.89
N ILE A 191 -21.06 6.33 12.98
CA ILE A 191 -20.47 7.14 14.04
C ILE A 191 -20.39 8.58 13.53
N SER A 192 -21.10 9.51 14.17
CA SER A 192 -21.02 10.92 13.80
C SER A 192 -19.61 11.47 14.01
N ALA A 193 -19.21 12.44 13.18
CA ALA A 193 -17.88 13.06 13.27
C ALA A 193 -17.57 13.58 14.69
N GLY A 194 -16.39 13.23 15.20
CA GLY A 194 -15.95 13.58 16.56
C GLY A 194 -16.62 12.78 17.68
N LYS A 195 -17.36 11.70 17.38
CA LYS A 195 -18.00 10.83 18.37
C LYS A 195 -17.36 9.44 18.38
N ALA A 196 -17.71 8.65 19.39
CA ALA A 196 -17.29 7.26 19.51
C ALA A 196 -18.47 6.39 19.98
N GLN A 197 -18.50 5.16 19.50
CA GLN A 197 -19.50 4.15 19.80
C GLN A 197 -18.91 2.76 19.48
N GLY A 198 -19.22 1.75 20.30
CA GLY A 198 -18.80 0.36 20.04
C GLY A 198 -17.28 0.14 20.05
N GLY A 199 -16.53 0.93 20.82
CA GLY A 199 -15.06 0.88 20.82
C GLY A 199 -14.40 1.49 19.58
N MET A 200 -15.18 2.16 18.72
CA MET A 200 -14.73 2.83 17.51
C MET A 200 -15.03 4.33 17.58
N ALA A 201 -14.26 5.15 16.88
CA ALA A 201 -14.40 6.59 16.81
C ALA A 201 -14.26 7.08 15.36
N SER A 202 -14.95 8.18 15.05
CA SER A 202 -14.73 8.97 13.83
C SER A 202 -14.06 10.29 14.22
N SER A 203 -12.88 10.56 13.66
CA SER A 203 -12.07 11.74 13.93
C SER A 203 -11.55 12.34 12.62
N ARG A 204 -10.77 13.42 12.66
CA ARG A 204 -10.17 14.00 11.44
C ARG A 204 -8.67 13.72 11.34
N SER A 205 -8.26 13.39 10.11
CA SER A 205 -6.86 13.24 9.73
C SER A 205 -6.13 14.58 9.62
N GLN A 206 -4.82 14.54 9.38
CA GLN A 206 -3.99 15.74 9.16
C GLN A 206 -4.52 16.64 8.03
N LEU A 207 -5.10 16.04 6.99
CA LEU A 207 -5.64 16.73 5.81
C LEU A 207 -7.09 17.20 5.99
N GLY A 208 -7.69 16.94 7.16
CA GLY A 208 -9.06 17.31 7.47
C GLY A 208 -10.12 16.33 6.97
N ALA A 209 -9.72 15.26 6.26
CA ALA A 209 -10.62 14.17 5.90
C ALA A 209 -10.92 13.28 7.12
N ASP A 210 -12.14 12.76 7.20
CA ASP A 210 -12.57 11.88 8.29
C ASP A 210 -11.84 10.52 8.25
N ILE A 211 -11.57 9.97 9.43
CA ILE A 211 -10.81 8.72 9.62
C ILE A 211 -11.43 7.90 10.76
N HIS A 212 -11.55 6.59 10.55
CA HIS A 212 -11.99 5.65 11.58
C HIS A 212 -10.81 5.19 12.43
N GLU A 213 -11.00 5.21 13.75
CA GLU A 213 -10.00 4.83 14.75
C GLU A 213 -10.62 4.00 15.87
N ILE A 214 -9.82 3.18 16.56
CA ILE A 214 -10.24 2.58 17.84
C ILE A 214 -10.42 3.69 18.90
N ASP A 215 -11.45 3.60 19.74
CA ASP A 215 -11.71 4.55 20.84
C ASP A 215 -10.82 4.30 22.07
N ASN A 216 -9.53 4.63 21.93
CA ASN A 216 -8.50 4.55 22.96
C ASN A 216 -8.01 5.96 23.37
N THR A 217 -6.95 6.04 24.21
CA THR A 217 -6.37 7.32 24.62
C THR A 217 -5.89 8.17 23.44
N ALA A 218 -5.32 7.56 22.40
CA ALA A 218 -4.89 8.28 21.20
C ALA A 218 -6.07 8.97 20.48
N SER A 219 -7.16 8.26 20.18
CA SER A 219 -8.29 8.88 19.45
C SER A 219 -9.06 9.90 20.29
N ARG A 220 -9.06 9.78 21.63
CA ARG A 220 -9.57 10.83 22.53
C ARG A 220 -8.72 12.10 22.44
N CYS A 221 -7.39 11.97 22.45
CA CYS A 221 -6.49 13.10 22.21
C CYS A 221 -6.74 13.70 20.80
N GLY A 222 -6.85 12.88 19.77
CA GLY A 222 -7.14 13.33 18.41
C GLY A 222 -8.42 14.16 18.30
N ARG A 223 -9.52 13.70 18.93
CA ARG A 223 -10.80 14.42 18.95
C ARG A 223 -10.74 15.71 19.77
N LEU A 224 -10.05 15.72 20.91
CA LEU A 224 -9.79 16.94 21.67
C LEU A 224 -9.09 18.00 20.79
N LEU A 225 -8.09 17.57 20.00
CA LEU A 225 -7.37 18.47 19.09
C LEU A 225 -8.26 18.95 17.94
N ASP A 226 -9.21 18.15 17.47
CA ASP A 226 -10.18 18.56 16.45
C ASP A 226 -11.13 19.67 16.92
N GLU A 227 -11.38 19.81 18.22
CA GLU A 227 -12.21 20.87 18.81
C GLU A 227 -11.50 22.23 18.86
N VAL A 228 -10.18 22.24 19.00
CA VAL A 228 -9.39 23.48 19.25
C VAL A 228 -8.52 23.90 18.06
N ALA A 229 -8.24 22.98 17.13
CA ALA A 229 -7.33 23.25 16.02
C ALA A 229 -7.80 24.43 15.15
N GLY A 230 -6.86 25.31 14.80
CA GLY A 230 -7.14 26.53 14.04
C GLY A 230 -7.54 27.74 14.89
N ASP A 231 -7.82 27.56 16.19
CA ASP A 231 -8.14 28.63 17.12
C ASP A 231 -7.05 28.78 18.20
N ALA A 232 -6.24 29.84 18.08
CA ALA A 232 -5.14 30.08 19.01
C ALA A 232 -5.61 30.40 20.44
N GLU A 233 -6.78 31.04 20.59
CA GLU A 233 -7.32 31.38 21.91
C GLU A 233 -7.87 30.12 22.60
N ALA A 234 -8.57 29.27 21.87
CA ALA A 234 -9.06 27.98 22.39
C ALA A 234 -7.90 27.05 22.79
N VAL A 235 -6.84 26.98 21.96
CA VAL A 235 -5.62 26.23 22.28
C VAL A 235 -4.95 26.77 23.56
N ALA A 236 -4.83 28.08 23.70
CA ALA A 236 -4.25 28.69 24.90
C ALA A 236 -5.10 28.43 26.15
N ALA A 237 -6.43 28.53 26.03
CA ALA A 237 -7.36 28.33 27.13
C ALA A 237 -7.38 26.87 27.65
N ARG A 238 -7.13 25.89 26.77
CA ARG A 238 -7.12 24.45 27.09
C ARG A 238 -5.71 23.84 27.06
N ARG A 239 -4.66 24.64 27.16
CA ARG A 239 -3.26 24.20 27.01
C ARG A 239 -2.92 23.01 27.90
N ASP A 240 -3.23 23.08 29.18
CA ASP A 240 -2.87 22.03 30.15
C ASP A 240 -3.63 20.72 29.90
N GLU A 241 -4.90 20.83 29.49
CA GLU A 241 -5.71 19.68 29.08
C GLU A 241 -5.12 18.98 27.85
N ILE A 242 -4.70 19.76 26.85
CA ILE A 242 -4.05 19.24 25.64
C ILE A 242 -2.74 18.53 25.99
N ILE A 243 -1.90 19.14 26.82
CA ILE A 243 -0.62 18.55 27.24
C ILE A 243 -0.86 17.24 28.01
N ALA A 244 -1.80 17.24 28.94
CA ALA A 244 -2.16 16.04 29.70
C ALA A 244 -2.70 14.91 28.79
N ALA A 245 -3.51 15.25 27.79
CA ALA A 245 -4.01 14.28 26.82
C ALA A 245 -2.87 13.70 25.95
N MET A 246 -1.93 14.54 25.50
CA MET A 246 -0.78 14.10 24.68
C MET A 246 0.19 13.21 25.45
N ALA A 247 0.39 13.45 26.75
CA ALA A 247 1.39 12.78 27.58
C ALA A 247 1.23 11.25 27.59
N ASN A 248 0.01 10.76 27.47
CA ASN A 248 -0.32 9.33 27.47
C ASN A 248 -0.46 8.75 26.05
N THR A 249 0.00 9.46 25.03
CA THR A 249 0.01 8.98 23.63
C THR A 249 1.43 8.72 23.18
N ALA A 250 1.58 8.04 22.04
CA ALA A 250 2.87 7.80 21.40
C ALA A 250 3.55 9.09 20.91
N LYS A 251 2.87 10.24 20.97
CA LYS A 251 3.36 11.53 20.49
C LYS A 251 3.13 12.65 21.52
N PRO A 252 3.91 12.64 22.62
CA PRO A 252 3.73 13.60 23.70
C PRO A 252 4.20 15.01 23.31
N TYR A 253 3.81 16.00 24.12
CA TYR A 253 4.42 17.32 24.08
C TYR A 253 5.90 17.23 24.47
N PHE A 254 6.76 17.94 23.74
CA PHE A 254 8.19 17.95 24.02
C PHE A 254 8.49 18.56 25.39
N GLY A 255 7.75 19.61 25.75
CA GLY A 255 7.93 20.41 26.96
C GLY A 255 8.19 21.89 26.61
N ASP A 256 8.21 22.74 27.63
CA ASP A 256 8.50 24.17 27.48
C ASP A 256 9.99 24.39 27.22
N VAL A 257 10.39 24.29 25.95
CA VAL A 257 11.80 24.31 25.51
C VAL A 257 12.57 25.57 25.91
N ALA A 258 11.90 26.69 26.17
CA ALA A 258 12.52 27.93 26.62
C ALA A 258 13.02 27.84 28.08
N GLU A 259 12.49 26.90 28.86
CA GLU A 259 12.84 26.68 30.26
C GLU A 259 13.86 25.55 30.44
N MET A 260 14.12 24.77 29.38
CA MET A 260 15.05 23.65 29.40
C MET A 260 16.51 24.12 29.31
N THR A 261 17.40 23.44 30.02
CA THR A 261 18.84 23.54 29.77
C THR A 261 19.21 22.84 28.45
N TYR A 262 20.37 23.18 27.87
CA TYR A 262 20.86 22.52 26.66
C TYR A 262 20.93 21.00 26.82
N ARG A 263 21.37 20.52 27.99
CA ARG A 263 21.36 19.09 28.31
C ARG A 263 19.95 18.51 28.32
N GLN A 264 19.02 19.11 29.08
CA GLN A 264 17.64 18.61 29.17
C GLN A 264 16.98 18.53 27.80
N TRP A 265 17.23 19.51 26.93
CA TRP A 265 16.73 19.55 25.56
C TRP A 265 17.29 18.41 24.70
N LEU A 266 18.59 18.10 24.80
CA LEU A 266 19.20 16.99 24.08
C LEU A 266 18.76 15.62 24.62
N ASP A 267 18.74 15.44 25.94
CA ASP A 267 18.31 14.21 26.60
C ASP A 267 16.84 13.90 26.25
N ARG A 268 15.95 14.91 26.28
CA ARG A 268 14.54 14.78 25.90
C ARG A 268 14.36 14.38 24.44
N TYR A 269 15.23 14.87 23.55
CA TYR A 269 15.19 14.46 22.15
C TYR A 269 15.54 12.97 21.99
N LEU A 270 16.55 12.47 22.70
CA LEU A 270 16.91 11.05 22.68
C LEU A 270 15.82 10.17 23.27
N GLU A 271 15.25 10.56 24.41
CA GLU A 271 14.13 9.87 25.05
C GLU A 271 12.97 9.66 24.07
N LEU A 272 12.59 10.70 23.32
CA LEU A 272 11.41 10.66 22.44
C LEU A 272 11.67 10.03 21.06
N THR A 273 12.92 9.98 20.62
CA THR A 273 13.28 9.43 19.31
C THR A 273 13.77 7.99 19.40
N ILE A 274 14.60 7.67 20.39
CA ILE A 274 15.23 6.36 20.60
C ILE A 274 14.56 5.61 21.74
N GLY A 275 14.22 6.28 22.85
CA GLY A 275 13.70 5.65 24.06
C GLY A 275 14.72 4.68 24.66
N ASP A 276 14.27 3.51 25.08
CA ASP A 276 15.12 2.45 25.66
C ASP A 276 15.87 1.62 24.60
N GLY A 277 15.74 1.98 23.31
CA GLY A 277 16.41 1.27 22.21
C GLY A 277 15.76 -0.07 21.85
N ASP A 278 14.49 -0.25 22.19
CA ASP A 278 13.70 -1.47 22.04
C ASP A 278 12.69 -1.42 20.87
N SER A 279 12.78 -0.39 20.02
CA SER A 279 11.95 -0.24 18.83
C SER A 279 12.03 -1.47 17.93
N THR A 280 10.87 -1.99 17.53
CA THR A 280 10.76 -3.08 16.55
C THR A 280 10.50 -2.60 15.12
N ALA A 281 10.28 -1.30 14.95
CA ALA A 281 10.16 -0.68 13.63
C ALA A 281 11.51 -0.63 12.88
N ASP A 282 11.44 -0.50 11.56
CA ASP A 282 12.63 -0.40 10.69
C ASP A 282 13.52 0.78 11.11
N THR A 283 14.76 0.48 11.49
CA THR A 283 15.79 1.49 11.75
C THR A 283 16.42 1.97 10.44
N ALA A 284 17.10 3.12 10.48
CA ALA A 284 17.75 3.72 9.32
C ALA A 284 18.78 2.77 8.66
N SER A 285 19.45 1.96 9.48
CA SER A 285 20.34 0.90 9.02
C SER A 285 20.52 -0.18 10.11
N PRO A 286 20.94 -1.41 9.75
CA PRO A 286 21.20 -2.46 10.73
C PRO A 286 22.20 -2.02 11.80
N GLY A 287 21.78 -2.06 13.06
CA GLY A 287 22.59 -1.65 14.22
C GLY A 287 22.57 -0.16 14.55
N SER A 288 21.87 0.68 13.78
CA SER A 288 21.62 2.08 14.15
C SER A 288 20.44 2.17 15.13
N PRO A 289 20.53 2.98 16.21
CA PRO A 289 19.40 3.22 17.11
C PRO A 289 18.38 4.21 16.53
N TRP A 290 18.69 4.86 15.41
CA TRP A 290 17.84 5.88 14.80
C TRP A 290 16.84 5.26 13.83
N LEU A 291 15.56 5.63 13.95
CA LEU A 291 14.54 5.23 12.97
C LEU A 291 14.70 5.90 11.60
N ALA A 292 15.40 7.03 11.53
CA ALA A 292 15.68 7.70 10.27
C ALA A 292 17.00 8.46 10.36
N ASP A 293 17.76 8.48 9.26
CA ASP A 293 18.95 9.34 9.13
C ASP A 293 18.60 10.80 9.46
N THR A 294 17.43 11.27 9.01
CA THR A 294 16.98 12.64 9.28
C THR A 294 16.78 12.95 10.77
N TRP A 295 16.52 11.95 11.62
CA TRP A 295 16.43 12.16 13.07
C TRP A 295 17.83 12.29 13.71
N ARG A 296 18.80 11.48 13.25
CA ARG A 296 20.21 11.62 13.61
C ARG A 296 20.77 12.97 13.17
N ASP A 297 20.48 13.39 11.94
CA ASP A 297 21.01 14.64 11.38
C ASP A 297 20.42 15.88 12.09
N ARG A 298 19.15 15.79 12.53
CA ARG A 298 18.56 16.80 13.42
C ARG A 298 19.28 16.84 14.76
N PHE A 299 19.55 15.69 15.39
CA PHE A 299 20.32 15.63 16.64
C PHE A 299 21.73 16.23 16.48
N ALA A 300 22.43 15.91 15.39
CA ALA A 300 23.73 16.50 15.08
C ALA A 300 23.65 18.03 14.96
N SER A 301 22.60 18.54 14.29
CA SER A 301 22.36 19.98 14.18
C SER A 301 22.07 20.63 15.55
N MET A 302 21.40 19.91 16.45
CA MET A 302 21.15 20.34 17.83
C MET A 302 22.45 20.42 18.64
N LEU A 303 23.30 19.39 18.54
CA LEU A 303 24.62 19.35 19.18
C LEU A 303 25.52 20.50 18.70
N GLN A 304 25.65 20.68 17.38
CA GLN A 304 26.45 21.77 16.81
C GLN A 304 25.92 23.16 17.18
N ARG A 305 24.59 23.30 17.31
CA ARG A 305 23.99 24.55 17.81
C ARG A 305 24.36 24.82 19.27
N ALA A 306 24.40 23.79 20.10
CA ALA A 306 24.85 23.89 21.48
C ALA A 306 26.34 24.29 21.56
N GLU A 307 27.21 23.66 20.76
CA GLU A 307 28.63 24.04 20.66
C GLU A 307 28.78 25.52 20.27
N ALA A 308 28.13 25.93 19.19
CA ALA A 308 28.24 27.29 18.69
C ALA A 308 27.70 28.34 19.68
N ARG A 309 26.75 27.97 20.55
CA ARG A 309 26.22 28.87 21.57
C ARG A 309 27.11 28.98 22.79
N LEU A 310 27.64 27.84 23.25
CA LEU A 310 28.34 27.75 24.54
C LEU A 310 29.84 28.02 24.40
N HIS A 311 30.38 28.01 23.18
CA HIS A 311 31.74 28.43 22.94
C HIS A 311 31.92 29.93 23.20
N ALA A 312 33.03 30.29 23.85
CA ALA A 312 33.33 31.68 24.23
C ALA A 312 33.65 32.63 23.06
N ALA A 313 33.60 32.15 21.82
CA ALA A 313 33.98 32.92 20.64
C ALA A 313 32.73 33.36 19.89
N ASP A 314 32.58 34.66 19.69
CA ASP A 314 31.41 35.24 19.01
C ASP A 314 31.54 35.26 17.47
N PHE A 315 32.73 34.98 16.94
CA PHE A 315 33.03 35.03 15.50
C PHE A 315 34.15 34.06 15.11
N GLY A 316 34.17 33.72 13.83
CA GLY A 316 35.13 32.78 13.25
C GLY A 316 34.66 31.32 13.28
N PRO A 317 35.35 30.43 12.56
CA PRO A 317 35.05 29.00 12.60
C PRO A 317 35.43 28.40 13.95
N ILE A 318 34.57 27.53 14.47
CA ILE A 318 34.82 26.68 15.64
C ILE A 318 35.00 25.25 15.13
N GLU A 319 36.02 24.54 15.62
CA GLU A 319 36.20 23.12 15.33
C GLU A 319 35.12 22.31 16.09
N THR A 320 34.31 21.55 15.35
CA THR A 320 33.19 20.79 15.94
C THR A 320 33.68 19.46 16.50
N LEU A 321 33.19 19.11 17.69
CA LEU A 321 33.41 17.80 18.32
C LEU A 321 32.65 16.67 17.58
N PHE A 322 31.67 17.01 16.73
CA PHE A 322 30.74 16.06 16.10
C PHE A 322 31.01 15.84 14.60
N ALA A 323 32.27 15.94 14.18
CA ALA A 323 32.67 15.64 12.81
C ALA A 323 32.63 14.13 12.47
N ASP A 324 32.74 13.26 13.48
CA ASP A 324 32.67 11.81 13.32
C ASP A 324 31.22 11.31 13.34
N ALA A 325 30.74 10.79 12.20
CA ALA A 325 29.41 10.21 12.08
C ALA A 325 29.22 8.99 13.00
N ALA A 326 30.27 8.23 13.32
CA ALA A 326 30.16 7.05 14.18
C ALA A 326 29.86 7.43 15.65
N LEU A 327 30.18 8.65 16.07
CA LEU A 327 29.80 9.16 17.39
C LEU A 327 28.29 9.41 17.48
N LEU A 328 27.65 9.83 16.38
CA LEU A 328 26.21 10.10 16.35
C LEU A 328 25.36 8.82 16.44
N GLU A 329 25.94 7.66 16.15
CA GLU A 329 25.31 6.35 16.41
C GLU A 329 25.38 5.94 17.90
N ARG A 330 26.14 6.68 18.72
CA ARG A 330 26.23 6.51 20.19
C ARG A 330 25.82 7.82 20.88
N PRO A 331 24.53 8.20 20.81
CA PRO A 331 24.09 9.54 21.17
C PRO A 331 24.31 9.91 22.64
N ALA A 332 24.25 8.95 23.55
CA ALA A 332 24.60 9.19 24.96
C ALA A 332 26.08 9.60 25.12
N ASP A 333 26.99 8.96 24.39
CA ASP A 333 28.41 9.32 24.37
C ASP A 333 28.61 10.73 23.76
N ALA A 334 27.81 11.08 22.76
CA ALA A 334 27.86 12.41 22.14
C ALA A 334 27.45 13.53 23.12
N ILE A 335 26.38 13.31 23.91
CA ILE A 335 25.98 14.26 24.97
C ILE A 335 27.07 14.33 26.07
N ALA A 336 27.62 13.19 26.48
CA ALA A 336 28.69 13.17 27.48
C ALA A 336 29.94 13.95 27.01
N LEU A 337 30.30 13.83 25.73
CA LEU A 337 31.39 14.58 25.13
C LEU A 337 31.11 16.09 25.11
N LEU A 338 29.88 16.50 24.79
CA LEU A 338 29.46 17.90 24.85
C LEU A 338 29.63 18.45 26.27
N LEU A 339 29.12 17.74 27.28
CA LEU A 339 29.16 18.16 28.68
C LEU A 339 30.57 18.23 29.24
N GLN A 340 31.48 17.37 28.76
CA GLN A 340 32.88 17.43 29.14
C GLN A 340 33.56 18.73 28.66
N HIS A 341 33.21 19.23 27.47
CA HIS A 341 33.80 20.43 26.88
C HIS A 341 33.06 21.72 27.26
N TYR A 342 31.74 21.64 27.41
CA TYR A 342 30.85 22.75 27.74
C TYR A 342 29.99 22.40 28.96
N PRO A 343 30.55 22.39 30.18
CA PRO A 343 29.81 22.04 31.41
C PRO A 343 28.58 22.93 31.64
N ASP A 344 28.63 24.18 31.17
CA ASP A 344 27.52 25.15 31.27
C ASP A 344 26.24 24.66 30.58
N ALA A 345 26.31 23.71 29.65
CA ALA A 345 25.14 23.08 29.02
C ALA A 345 24.18 22.43 30.04
N ASP A 346 24.69 22.05 31.22
CA ASP A 346 23.90 21.45 32.30
C ASP A 346 23.02 22.47 33.03
N THR A 347 23.43 23.75 33.04
CA THR A 347 22.80 24.81 33.85
C THR A 347 22.20 25.96 33.04
N VAL A 348 22.74 26.23 31.84
CA VAL A 348 22.29 27.34 31.00
C VAL A 348 21.05 26.93 30.22
N VAL A 349 19.99 27.72 30.36
CA VAL A 349 18.74 27.55 29.61
C VAL A 349 18.92 27.88 28.14
N LEU A 350 18.08 27.28 27.30
CA LEU A 350 18.09 27.48 25.86
C LEU A 350 17.95 28.97 25.53
N HIS A 351 18.84 29.49 24.68
CA HIS A 351 18.76 30.88 24.26
C HIS A 351 17.41 31.16 23.55
N PRO A 352 16.75 32.32 23.76
CA PRO A 352 15.44 32.60 23.15
C PRO A 352 15.40 32.47 21.62
N ALA A 353 16.52 32.74 20.94
CA ALA A 353 16.66 32.57 19.48
C ALA A 353 16.87 31.10 19.02
N ASP A 354 17.17 30.18 19.94
CA ASP A 354 17.36 28.76 19.65
C ASP A 354 16.02 27.99 19.71
N VAL A 355 15.02 28.52 20.42
CA VAL A 355 13.63 28.02 20.41
C VAL A 355 13.02 27.99 19.00
N PRO A 356 12.95 29.12 18.25
CA PRO A 356 12.44 29.09 16.88
C PRO A 356 13.34 28.28 15.93
N PHE A 357 14.65 28.19 16.20
CA PHE A 357 15.55 27.30 15.44
C PHE A 357 15.12 25.84 15.59
N PHE A 358 14.87 25.37 16.82
CA PHE A 358 14.42 24.00 17.06
C PHE A 358 13.06 23.71 16.40
N ILE A 359 12.11 24.63 16.49
CA ILE A 359 10.80 24.49 15.84
C ILE A 359 10.98 24.41 14.32
N GLN A 360 11.84 25.23 13.71
CA GLN A 360 12.13 25.14 12.27
C GLN A 360 12.86 23.85 11.90
N LEU A 361 13.78 23.37 12.74
CA LEU A 361 14.46 22.10 12.57
C LEU A 361 13.48 20.92 12.57
N CYS A 362 12.42 20.98 13.39
CA CYS A 362 11.34 19.98 13.38
C CYS A 362 10.47 20.02 12.11
N LYS A 363 10.50 21.12 11.34
CA LYS A 363 9.77 21.29 10.07
C LYS A 363 10.58 20.85 8.85
N THR A 364 11.87 20.54 9.00
CA THR A 364 12.72 20.15 7.86
C THR A 364 12.22 18.86 7.23
N LEU A 365 12.33 18.77 5.90
CA LEU A 365 11.91 17.62 5.11
C LEU A 365 12.64 16.36 5.58
N GLY A 366 11.91 15.25 5.69
CA GLY A 366 12.41 13.99 6.22
C GLY A 366 11.30 13.22 6.94
N LYS A 367 11.67 12.26 7.80
CA LYS A 367 10.70 11.61 8.68
C LYS A 367 10.18 12.64 9.69
N PRO A 368 8.86 12.87 9.83
CA PRO A 368 8.34 13.81 10.81
C PRO A 368 8.81 13.47 12.24
N VAL A 369 8.89 14.48 13.10
CA VAL A 369 9.27 14.29 14.51
C VAL A 369 8.19 13.51 15.25
N ASN A 370 8.63 12.72 16.24
CA ASN A 370 7.77 11.82 17.01
C ASN A 370 7.23 12.45 18.31
N PHE A 371 7.09 13.77 18.32
CA PHE A 371 6.59 14.55 19.43
C PHE A 371 5.97 15.85 18.92
N VAL A 372 5.30 16.59 19.79
CA VAL A 372 4.76 17.92 19.48
C VAL A 372 5.73 18.97 20.04
N PRO A 373 6.43 19.76 19.19
CA PRO A 373 7.44 20.71 19.67
C PRO A 373 6.86 21.99 20.27
N VAL A 374 5.62 22.35 19.90
CA VAL A 374 4.95 23.58 20.34
C VAL A 374 3.44 23.37 20.40
N ILE A 375 2.78 23.96 21.40
CA ILE A 375 1.31 24.03 21.49
C ILE A 375 0.86 25.35 20.86
N ASP A 376 0.48 25.30 19.59
CA ASP A 376 0.01 26.45 18.81
C ASP A 376 -1.26 26.12 18.02
N LYS A 377 -1.75 27.06 17.21
CA LYS A 377 -2.93 26.85 16.35
C LYS A 377 -2.80 25.65 15.38
N ASP A 378 -1.58 25.21 15.09
CA ASP A 378 -1.26 24.10 14.20
C ASP A 378 -1.06 22.77 14.97
N VAL A 379 -1.39 22.72 16.27
CA VAL A 379 -1.19 21.57 17.17
C VAL A 379 -1.69 20.23 16.60
N ARG A 380 -2.87 20.22 15.96
CA ARG A 380 -3.40 19.01 15.30
C ARG A 380 -2.51 18.54 14.15
N ARG A 381 -1.98 19.47 13.35
CA ARG A 381 -1.10 19.12 12.23
C ARG A 381 0.18 18.47 12.74
N TRP A 382 0.75 18.99 13.83
CA TRP A 382 1.91 18.38 14.48
C TRP A 382 1.60 16.97 14.98
N TRP A 383 0.51 16.83 15.72
CA TRP A 383 0.17 15.56 16.36
C TRP A 383 -0.25 14.48 15.33
N ARG A 384 -1.09 14.81 14.34
CA ARG A 384 -1.56 13.86 13.31
C ARG A 384 -0.51 13.47 12.27
N SER A 385 0.54 14.27 12.08
CA SER A 385 1.58 14.00 11.06
C SER A 385 2.32 12.69 11.35
N ASP A 386 2.31 11.76 10.38
CA ASP A 386 3.01 10.45 10.44
C ASP A 386 2.72 9.67 11.74
N SER A 387 1.43 9.47 12.03
CA SER A 387 0.91 8.92 13.30
C SER A 387 0.43 7.46 13.20
N LEU A 388 0.74 6.75 12.10
CA LEU A 388 0.22 5.41 11.84
C LEU A 388 1.26 4.29 12.05
N TRP A 389 2.55 4.58 11.89
CA TRP A 389 3.60 3.55 11.94
C TRP A 389 3.82 3.02 13.37
N GLN A 390 3.45 3.80 14.40
CA GLN A 390 3.61 3.43 15.81
C GLN A 390 2.80 2.18 16.19
N ALA A 391 1.73 1.86 15.47
CA ALA A 391 0.96 0.62 15.68
C ALA A 391 1.72 -0.67 15.31
N HIS A 392 2.90 -0.54 14.70
CA HIS A 392 3.80 -1.63 14.30
C HIS A 392 5.09 -1.67 15.13
N ASP A 393 5.21 -0.78 16.11
CA ASP A 393 6.37 -0.67 16.97
C ASP A 393 6.00 -1.12 18.39
N ALA A 394 6.64 -2.17 18.89
CA ALA A 394 6.28 -2.81 20.16
C ALA A 394 6.67 -1.98 21.39
N ARG A 395 7.46 -0.90 21.21
CA ARG A 395 7.77 0.05 22.29
C ARG A 395 6.55 0.85 22.77
N TYR A 396 5.47 0.86 21.98
CA TYR A 396 4.22 1.53 22.35
C TYR A 396 3.15 0.55 22.80
N ASP A 397 2.41 0.94 23.83
CA ASP A 397 1.17 0.25 24.19
C ASP A 397 0.05 0.59 23.20
N ALA A 398 -0.88 -0.35 23.01
CA ALA A 398 -2.01 -0.19 22.09
C ALA A 398 -2.93 0.99 22.45
N ASP A 399 -3.01 1.39 23.72
CA ASP A 399 -3.81 2.54 24.14
C ASP A 399 -3.22 3.88 23.66
N GLN A 400 -1.90 3.91 23.40
CA GLN A 400 -1.14 5.12 23.10
C GLN A 400 -1.12 5.48 21.61
N VAL A 401 -1.48 4.54 20.72
CA VAL A 401 -1.27 4.65 19.26
C VAL A 401 -2.58 4.79 18.48
N CYS A 402 -2.51 5.40 17.30
CA CYS A 402 -3.64 5.46 16.38
C CYS A 402 -3.78 4.11 15.66
N ILE A 403 -4.94 3.46 15.76
CA ILE A 403 -5.25 2.18 15.13
C ILE A 403 -6.51 2.39 14.29
N ILE A 404 -6.48 2.05 13.00
CA ILE A 404 -7.47 2.52 12.00
C ILE A 404 -8.34 1.39 11.36
N PRO A 405 -9.04 0.54 12.13
CA PRO A 405 -9.90 -0.50 11.57
C PRO A 405 -11.23 0.08 11.07
N GLY A 406 -11.97 -0.71 10.28
CA GLY A 406 -13.34 -0.39 9.87
C GLY A 406 -14.34 -0.73 10.97
N THR A 407 -15.40 0.08 11.09
CA THR A 407 -16.34 0.04 12.22
C THR A 407 -17.05 -1.29 12.39
N SER A 408 -17.51 -1.89 11.28
CA SER A 408 -18.20 -3.19 11.31
C SER A 408 -17.24 -4.36 11.11
N ALA A 409 -16.15 -4.15 10.37
CA ALA A 409 -15.23 -5.24 10.05
C ALA A 409 -14.37 -5.69 11.24
N VAL A 410 -14.13 -4.81 12.23
CA VAL A 410 -13.38 -5.15 13.46
C VAL A 410 -14.07 -6.25 14.26
N ALA A 411 -15.41 -6.31 14.25
CA ALA A 411 -16.19 -7.35 14.91
C ALA A 411 -15.90 -8.76 14.34
N GLY A 412 -15.40 -8.84 13.11
CA GLY A 412 -15.00 -10.10 12.47
C GLY A 412 -13.64 -10.63 12.91
N ILE A 413 -12.85 -9.83 13.64
CA ILE A 413 -11.54 -10.23 14.14
C ILE A 413 -11.70 -10.96 15.47
N THR A 414 -11.71 -12.28 15.42
CA THR A 414 -11.98 -13.13 16.61
C THR A 414 -10.74 -13.82 17.16
N ARG A 415 -9.62 -13.80 16.42
CA ARG A 415 -8.39 -14.51 16.76
C ARG A 415 -7.17 -13.65 16.41
N VAL A 416 -6.23 -13.56 17.35
CA VAL A 416 -4.89 -13.01 17.11
C VAL A 416 -4.03 -14.05 16.40
N ASP A 417 -3.21 -13.61 15.46
CA ASP A 417 -2.21 -14.41 14.75
C ASP A 417 -2.80 -15.62 13.99
N GLU A 418 -4.01 -15.46 13.44
CA GLU A 418 -4.51 -16.33 12.37
C GLU A 418 -3.62 -16.13 11.12
N PRO A 419 -3.03 -17.17 10.53
CA PRO A 419 -2.28 -17.03 9.27
C PRO A 419 -3.16 -16.41 8.18
N VAL A 420 -2.61 -15.49 7.39
CA VAL A 420 -3.38 -14.80 6.34
C VAL A 420 -3.97 -15.77 5.31
N GLY A 421 -3.29 -16.89 5.03
CA GLY A 421 -3.82 -17.95 4.17
C GLY A 421 -5.08 -18.60 4.76
N GLU A 422 -5.06 -18.95 6.05
CA GLU A 422 -6.22 -19.53 6.75
C GLU A 422 -7.41 -18.57 6.75
N LEU A 423 -7.17 -17.27 6.96
CA LEU A 423 -8.19 -16.24 6.90
C LEU A 423 -8.85 -16.17 5.51
N LEU A 424 -8.06 -16.06 4.44
CA LEU A 424 -8.58 -15.92 3.08
C LEU A 424 -9.26 -17.20 2.58
N ASP A 425 -8.69 -18.37 2.89
CA ASP A 425 -9.28 -19.67 2.59
C ASP A 425 -10.64 -19.83 3.29
N ARG A 426 -10.78 -19.34 4.54
CA ARG A 426 -12.08 -19.34 5.25
C ARG A 426 -13.14 -18.49 4.53
N PHE A 427 -12.75 -17.34 4.00
CA PHE A 427 -13.65 -16.48 3.22
C PHE A 427 -14.07 -17.14 1.90
N GLU A 428 -13.13 -17.76 1.16
CA GLU A 428 -13.44 -18.49 -0.07
C GLU A 428 -14.33 -19.71 0.23
N GLN A 429 -14.01 -20.49 1.27
CA GLN A 429 -14.74 -21.70 1.63
C GLN A 429 -16.21 -21.45 1.95
N ALA A 430 -16.54 -20.37 2.69
CA ALA A 430 -17.94 -20.07 3.00
C ALA A 430 -18.77 -19.77 1.74
N ALA A 431 -18.18 -19.07 0.76
CA ALA A 431 -18.84 -18.81 -0.52
C ALA A 431 -19.00 -20.11 -1.34
N ILE A 432 -17.99 -20.99 -1.33
CA ILE A 432 -18.08 -22.32 -1.95
C ILE A 432 -19.22 -23.13 -1.32
N ASP A 433 -19.27 -23.19 0.01
CA ASP A 433 -20.29 -23.94 0.74
C ASP A 433 -21.70 -23.42 0.42
N GLU A 434 -21.86 -22.10 0.34
CA GLU A 434 -23.13 -21.49 -0.05
C GLU A 434 -23.55 -21.93 -1.46
N VAL A 435 -22.65 -21.84 -2.45
CA VAL A 435 -22.95 -22.22 -3.84
C VAL A 435 -23.27 -23.71 -3.97
N VAL A 436 -22.51 -24.59 -3.30
CA VAL A 436 -22.73 -26.04 -3.32
C VAL A 436 -24.06 -26.40 -2.64
N SER A 437 -24.39 -25.75 -1.51
CA SER A 437 -25.68 -25.94 -0.84
C SER A 437 -26.87 -25.51 -1.71
N GLY A 438 -26.66 -24.55 -2.62
CA GLY A 438 -27.61 -24.09 -3.62
C GLY A 438 -27.77 -25.01 -4.85
N ASN A 439 -27.24 -26.24 -4.81
CA ASN A 439 -27.14 -27.20 -5.93
C ASN A 439 -26.13 -26.81 -7.03
N GLY A 440 -25.14 -25.97 -6.71
CA GLY A 440 -23.98 -25.78 -7.58
C GLY A 440 -23.17 -27.06 -7.71
N GLN A 441 -22.87 -27.49 -8.94
CA GLN A 441 -22.02 -28.66 -9.18
C GLN A 441 -20.64 -28.21 -9.66
N PRO A 442 -19.55 -28.55 -8.92
CA PRO A 442 -18.20 -28.19 -9.34
C PRO A 442 -17.87 -28.86 -10.67
N GLN A 443 -17.29 -28.07 -11.58
CA GLN A 443 -16.79 -28.57 -12.86
C GLN A 443 -15.27 -28.66 -12.81
N PRO A 444 -14.67 -29.77 -13.29
CA PRO A 444 -13.23 -29.86 -13.36
C PRO A 444 -12.70 -28.85 -14.38
N VAL A 445 -11.76 -28.01 -13.95
CA VAL A 445 -11.05 -27.04 -14.78
C VAL A 445 -9.55 -27.30 -14.71
N THR A 446 -8.82 -26.89 -15.74
CA THR A 446 -7.35 -27.09 -15.80
C THR A 446 -6.60 -26.19 -14.82
N ALA A 447 -7.03 -24.92 -14.70
CA ALA A 447 -6.42 -23.93 -13.83
C ALA A 447 -7.46 -22.86 -13.46
N ARG A 448 -7.16 -22.08 -12.41
CA ARG A 448 -8.00 -20.97 -11.92
C ARG A 448 -8.21 -19.88 -12.97
N ARG A 449 -7.19 -19.59 -13.79
CA ARG A 449 -7.32 -18.66 -14.92
C ARG A 449 -7.92 -19.38 -16.12
N GLN A 450 -9.05 -18.87 -16.61
CA GLN A 450 -9.69 -19.32 -17.85
C GLN A 450 -9.93 -18.11 -18.75
N GLY A 451 -9.07 -17.92 -19.74
CA GLY A 451 -9.24 -16.91 -20.78
C GLY A 451 -10.01 -17.50 -21.95
N ARG A 452 -9.41 -18.49 -22.64
CA ARG A 452 -10.06 -19.26 -23.71
C ARG A 452 -10.74 -20.51 -23.16
N THR A 453 -12.07 -20.50 -23.15
CA THR A 453 -12.89 -21.62 -22.65
C THR A 453 -12.97 -22.81 -23.60
N ASP A 454 -12.54 -22.66 -24.86
CA ASP A 454 -12.53 -23.73 -25.87
C ASP A 454 -11.28 -24.62 -25.80
N VAL A 455 -10.27 -24.21 -25.03
CA VAL A 455 -8.98 -24.90 -24.91
C VAL A 455 -8.80 -25.41 -23.49
N THR A 456 -8.26 -26.63 -23.35
CA THR A 456 -8.01 -27.25 -22.05
C THR A 456 -6.58 -27.80 -21.97
N GLY A 457 -6.10 -28.07 -20.76
CA GLY A 457 -4.78 -28.69 -20.54
C GLY A 457 -3.63 -27.68 -20.56
N PRO A 458 -2.37 -28.14 -20.59
CA PRO A 458 -1.19 -27.27 -20.44
C PRO A 458 -1.13 -26.09 -21.43
N LEU A 459 -1.65 -26.28 -22.65
CA LEU A 459 -1.73 -25.21 -23.64
C LEU A 459 -2.65 -24.06 -23.23
N SER A 460 -3.77 -24.33 -22.54
CA SER A 460 -4.66 -23.25 -22.10
C SER A 460 -3.96 -22.34 -21.09
N ILE A 461 -3.19 -22.93 -20.16
CA ILE A 461 -2.41 -22.18 -19.16
C ILE A 461 -1.44 -21.22 -19.86
N VAL A 462 -0.73 -21.67 -20.89
CA VAL A 462 0.25 -20.85 -21.62
C VAL A 462 -0.42 -19.79 -22.50
N LEU A 463 -1.56 -20.10 -23.11
CA LEU A 463 -2.31 -19.15 -23.94
C LEU A 463 -3.03 -18.06 -23.13
N ASP A 464 -3.37 -18.35 -21.88
CA ASP A 464 -4.11 -17.41 -21.03
C ASP A 464 -3.20 -16.59 -20.10
N ALA A 465 -1.96 -17.04 -19.85
CA ALA A 465 -1.03 -16.37 -18.95
C ALA A 465 -0.43 -15.10 -19.58
N PRO A 466 -0.72 -13.89 -19.05
CA PRO A 466 -0.18 -12.64 -19.62
C PRO A 466 1.34 -12.52 -19.42
N ASP A 467 1.87 -13.17 -18.38
CA ASP A 467 3.25 -13.09 -17.94
C ASP A 467 3.89 -14.47 -17.78
N VAL A 468 5.21 -14.50 -17.95
CA VAL A 468 6.08 -15.64 -17.64
C VAL A 468 7.22 -15.20 -16.72
N LEU A 469 7.72 -16.13 -15.91
CA LEU A 469 8.98 -15.94 -15.20
C LEU A 469 10.12 -16.39 -16.12
N TRP A 470 10.76 -15.43 -16.78
CA TRP A 470 11.87 -15.67 -17.69
C TRP A 470 13.21 -15.51 -16.96
N ALA A 471 13.88 -16.63 -16.67
CA ALA A 471 15.17 -16.64 -15.98
C ALA A 471 15.18 -15.78 -14.69
N GLY A 472 14.11 -15.87 -13.90
CA GLY A 472 13.96 -15.15 -12.63
C GLY A 472 13.41 -13.72 -12.73
N ARG A 473 13.06 -13.25 -13.94
CA ARG A 473 12.43 -11.94 -14.14
C ARG A 473 11.03 -12.10 -14.70
N THR A 474 10.08 -11.34 -14.20
CA THR A 474 8.74 -11.30 -14.80
C THR A 474 8.81 -10.55 -16.12
N ALA A 475 8.34 -11.20 -17.18
CA ALA A 475 8.23 -10.61 -18.51
C ALA A 475 6.87 -10.97 -19.11
N THR A 476 6.36 -10.12 -19.98
CA THR A 476 5.17 -10.45 -20.77
C THR A 476 5.41 -11.75 -21.53
N ASN A 477 4.42 -12.63 -21.51
CA ASN A 477 4.48 -13.92 -22.17
C ASN A 477 4.81 -13.75 -23.67
N PRO A 478 5.88 -14.39 -24.19
CA PRO A 478 6.25 -14.29 -25.60
C PRO A 478 5.12 -14.75 -26.54
N VAL A 479 4.25 -15.66 -26.11
CA VAL A 479 3.08 -16.10 -26.87
C VAL A 479 2.10 -14.93 -27.10
N HIS A 480 1.85 -14.13 -26.06
CA HIS A 480 1.00 -12.92 -26.14
C HIS A 480 1.68 -11.78 -26.90
N ARG A 481 3.02 -11.70 -26.88
CA ARG A 481 3.78 -10.71 -27.67
C ARG A 481 3.72 -11.00 -29.17
N ILE A 482 3.59 -12.27 -29.57
CA ILE A 482 3.44 -12.67 -30.97
C ILE A 482 2.03 -12.36 -31.47
N ALA A 483 1.01 -12.73 -30.71
CA ALA A 483 -0.39 -12.57 -31.09
C ALA A 483 -1.30 -12.66 -29.87
N ALA A 484 -2.49 -12.05 -29.96
CA ALA A 484 -3.51 -12.21 -28.93
C ALA A 484 -3.99 -13.68 -28.84
N PRO A 485 -4.46 -14.17 -27.68
CA PRO A 485 -4.81 -15.58 -27.48
C PRO A 485 -5.84 -16.13 -28.48
N ASP A 486 -6.78 -15.30 -28.93
CA ASP A 486 -7.83 -15.65 -29.90
C ASP A 486 -7.32 -15.79 -31.35
N GLN A 487 -6.10 -15.33 -31.63
CA GLN A 487 -5.46 -15.42 -32.94
C GLN A 487 -4.67 -16.74 -33.14
N TRP A 488 -4.53 -17.55 -32.08
CA TRP A 488 -3.90 -18.86 -32.15
C TRP A 488 -4.91 -19.94 -32.56
N GLN A 489 -4.59 -20.70 -33.61
CA GLN A 489 -5.41 -21.84 -34.07
C GLN A 489 -4.98 -23.09 -33.33
N VAL A 490 -5.83 -23.58 -32.43
CA VAL A 490 -5.56 -24.77 -31.60
C VAL A 490 -6.06 -26.03 -32.30
N HIS A 491 -5.24 -27.08 -32.28
CA HIS A 491 -5.55 -28.39 -32.83
C HIS A 491 -5.46 -29.46 -31.74
N GLU A 492 -6.58 -30.13 -31.49
CA GLU A 492 -6.72 -31.25 -30.55
C GLU A 492 -6.22 -30.96 -29.12
N ASN A 493 -6.14 -29.69 -28.71
CA ASN A 493 -5.52 -29.27 -27.44
C ASN A 493 -4.08 -29.81 -27.25
N ARG A 494 -3.39 -30.11 -28.36
CA ARG A 494 -2.01 -30.62 -28.36
C ARG A 494 -1.02 -29.71 -29.08
N THR A 495 -1.51 -28.95 -30.06
CA THR A 495 -0.71 -27.94 -30.75
C THR A 495 -1.52 -26.67 -30.96
N ALA A 496 -0.84 -25.55 -31.12
CA ALA A 496 -1.44 -24.32 -31.61
C ALA A 496 -0.52 -23.67 -32.65
N SER A 497 -1.08 -22.98 -33.64
CA SER A 497 -0.30 -22.29 -34.66
C SER A 497 -0.81 -20.87 -34.90
N HIS A 498 0.11 -19.94 -35.16
CA HIS A 498 -0.24 -18.58 -35.54
C HIS A 498 0.02 -18.39 -37.05
N PRO A 499 -1.02 -18.30 -37.90
CA PRO A 499 -0.88 -18.38 -39.36
C PRO A 499 0.02 -17.32 -39.99
N SER A 500 0.02 -16.10 -39.44
CA SER A 500 0.73 -14.97 -40.06
C SER A 500 2.25 -14.99 -39.80
N THR A 501 2.67 -15.53 -38.66
CA THR A 501 4.10 -15.63 -38.29
C THR A 501 4.68 -17.02 -38.51
N GLY A 502 3.82 -18.05 -38.58
CA GLY A 502 4.24 -19.44 -38.60
C GLY A 502 4.71 -19.99 -37.26
N ALA A 503 4.62 -19.21 -36.17
CA ALA A 503 4.95 -19.68 -34.83
C ALA A 503 4.02 -20.82 -34.39
N ARG A 504 4.56 -21.73 -33.58
CA ARG A 504 3.86 -22.94 -33.12
C ARG A 504 4.04 -23.14 -31.63
N LEU A 505 3.00 -23.68 -31.00
CA LEU A 505 3.03 -24.24 -29.66
C LEU A 505 2.79 -25.74 -29.77
N GLU A 506 3.64 -26.53 -29.13
CA GLU A 506 3.51 -27.98 -29.10
C GLU A 506 3.67 -28.50 -27.67
N LEU A 507 2.84 -29.46 -27.27
CA LEU A 507 3.01 -30.16 -26.01
C LEU A 507 4.21 -31.10 -26.07
N ASP A 508 5.11 -30.99 -25.10
CA ASP A 508 6.18 -31.94 -24.85
C ASP A 508 6.11 -32.45 -23.40
N GLY A 509 5.43 -33.59 -23.23
CA GLY A 509 5.07 -34.09 -21.90
C GLY A 509 4.07 -33.15 -21.22
N GLU A 510 4.45 -32.61 -20.06
CA GLU A 510 3.68 -31.62 -19.30
C GLU A 510 4.09 -30.17 -19.61
N ASP A 511 5.17 -29.98 -20.37
CA ASP A 511 5.66 -28.67 -20.78
C ASP A 511 5.08 -28.25 -22.14
N VAL A 512 5.20 -26.96 -22.45
CA VAL A 512 4.83 -26.39 -23.75
C VAL A 512 6.07 -25.81 -24.42
N VAL A 513 6.30 -26.14 -25.68
CA VAL A 513 7.38 -25.57 -26.47
C VAL A 513 6.81 -24.56 -27.46
N LEU A 514 7.28 -23.32 -27.37
CA LEU A 514 7.06 -22.28 -28.37
C LEU A 514 8.20 -22.32 -29.39
N SER A 515 7.87 -22.67 -30.63
CA SER A 515 8.79 -22.69 -31.77
C SER A 515 8.50 -21.51 -32.70
N VAL A 516 9.48 -20.61 -32.86
CA VAL A 516 9.36 -19.40 -33.69
C VAL A 516 10.29 -19.51 -34.91
N PRO A 517 9.78 -19.39 -36.15
CA PRO A 517 10.63 -19.38 -37.33
C PRO A 517 11.36 -18.04 -37.46
N LEU A 518 12.69 -18.08 -37.52
CA LEU A 518 13.56 -16.91 -37.68
C LEU A 518 14.62 -17.18 -38.75
N SER A 519 14.60 -16.44 -39.86
CA SER A 519 15.60 -16.50 -40.94
C SER A 519 15.92 -17.93 -41.45
N GLY A 520 14.89 -18.79 -41.58
CA GLY A 520 15.06 -20.18 -42.05
C GLY A 520 15.52 -21.17 -40.97
N THR A 521 15.64 -20.74 -39.72
CA THR A 521 15.89 -21.58 -38.54
C THR A 521 14.71 -21.51 -37.57
N TRP A 522 14.59 -22.49 -36.67
CA TRP A 522 13.60 -22.48 -35.61
C TRP A 522 14.26 -22.15 -34.28
N ILE A 523 13.61 -21.27 -33.52
CA ILE A 523 13.99 -20.94 -32.15
C ILE A 523 12.95 -21.56 -31.22
N ASP A 524 13.39 -22.52 -30.42
CA ASP A 524 12.54 -23.20 -29.46
C ASP A 524 12.71 -22.59 -28.07
N ILE A 525 11.59 -22.27 -27.43
CA ILE A 525 11.48 -21.73 -26.08
C ILE A 525 10.60 -22.69 -25.30
N ARG A 526 11.18 -23.39 -24.33
CA ARG A 526 10.44 -24.30 -23.45
C ARG A 526 9.83 -23.52 -22.28
N LEU A 527 8.51 -23.65 -22.12
CA LEU A 527 7.74 -23.13 -20.99
C LEU A 527 7.39 -24.30 -20.08
N THR A 528 7.88 -24.24 -18.85
CA THR A 528 7.61 -25.22 -17.81
C THR A 528 6.46 -24.76 -16.92
N LEU A 529 5.59 -25.70 -16.52
CA LEU A 529 4.37 -25.42 -15.77
C LEU A 529 4.46 -26.05 -14.37
N PRO A 530 5.09 -25.37 -13.39
CA PRO A 530 5.08 -25.86 -12.01
C PRO A 530 3.67 -25.87 -11.42
N ALA A 531 3.42 -26.67 -10.38
CA ALA A 531 2.08 -26.84 -9.79
C ALA A 531 1.37 -25.52 -9.42
N VAL A 532 2.13 -24.47 -9.08
CA VAL A 532 1.59 -23.13 -8.78
C VAL A 532 0.82 -22.48 -9.93
N THR A 533 1.01 -22.94 -11.19
CA THR A 533 0.25 -22.40 -12.34
C THR A 533 -1.21 -22.79 -12.32
N VAL A 534 -1.58 -23.85 -11.58
CA VAL A 534 -2.98 -24.26 -11.36
C VAL A 534 -3.75 -23.15 -10.62
N ASP A 535 -3.11 -22.51 -9.64
CA ASP A 535 -3.73 -21.49 -8.79
C ASP A 535 -3.42 -20.05 -9.23
N GLY A 536 -2.98 -19.86 -10.48
CA GLY A 536 -2.75 -18.54 -11.08
C GLY A 536 -1.29 -18.07 -11.08
N GLY A 537 -0.35 -18.91 -10.67
CA GLY A 537 1.09 -18.68 -10.85
C GLY A 537 1.48 -18.58 -12.33
N THR A 538 2.66 -18.02 -12.59
CA THR A 538 3.14 -17.78 -13.97
C THR A 538 3.95 -18.96 -14.51
N PRO A 539 3.80 -19.32 -15.81
CA PRO A 539 4.69 -20.26 -16.47
C PRO A 539 6.16 -19.82 -16.37
N VAL A 540 7.08 -20.78 -16.34
CA VAL A 540 8.50 -20.52 -16.11
C VAL A 540 9.32 -20.92 -17.32
N VAL A 541 10.14 -19.99 -17.83
CA VAL A 541 11.23 -20.29 -18.77
C VAL A 541 12.52 -20.38 -17.97
N ARG A 542 13.06 -21.59 -17.85
CA ARG A 542 14.28 -21.84 -17.04
C ARG A 542 15.48 -21.14 -17.66
N THR A 543 16.47 -20.83 -16.83
CA THR A 543 17.71 -20.15 -17.27
C THR A 543 18.43 -20.91 -18.37
N GLU A 544 18.44 -22.25 -18.31
CA GLU A 544 19.06 -23.13 -19.31
C GLU A 544 18.33 -23.07 -20.66
N ASP A 545 17.00 -23.11 -20.66
CA ASP A 545 16.16 -23.02 -21.85
C ASP A 545 16.26 -21.63 -22.49
N ALA A 546 16.21 -20.57 -21.68
CA ALA A 546 16.42 -19.21 -22.13
C ALA A 546 17.81 -19.02 -22.76
N ALA A 547 18.87 -19.54 -22.13
CA ALA A 547 20.23 -19.48 -22.66
C ALA A 547 20.38 -20.27 -23.97
N ALA A 548 19.73 -21.43 -24.08
CA ALA A 548 19.72 -22.23 -25.31
C ALA A 548 19.02 -21.48 -26.46
N ALA A 549 17.83 -20.92 -26.20
CA ALA A 549 17.10 -20.12 -27.18
C ALA A 549 17.91 -18.90 -27.65
N MET A 550 18.52 -18.15 -26.72
CA MET A 550 19.36 -16.98 -27.07
C MET A 550 20.61 -17.38 -27.87
N ARG A 551 21.25 -18.51 -27.55
CA ARG A 551 22.37 -19.05 -28.34
C ARG A 551 21.93 -19.47 -29.74
N ALA A 552 20.73 -20.02 -29.89
CA ALA A 552 20.17 -20.36 -31.20
C ALA A 552 19.96 -19.10 -32.03
N VAL A 553 19.33 -18.06 -31.45
CA VAL A 553 19.15 -16.75 -32.11
C VAL A 553 20.48 -16.15 -32.54
N TRP A 554 21.51 -16.20 -31.69
CA TRP A 554 22.85 -15.70 -32.02
C TRP A 554 23.51 -16.43 -33.20
N ARG A 555 23.19 -17.72 -33.39
CA ARG A 555 23.73 -18.54 -34.48
C ARG A 555 22.92 -18.40 -35.77
N SER A 556 21.71 -17.87 -35.73
CA SER A 556 20.88 -17.67 -36.90
C SER A 556 21.50 -16.62 -37.84
N PRO A 557 21.48 -16.84 -39.16
CA PRO A 557 21.98 -15.86 -40.11
C PRO A 557 21.17 -14.54 -40.00
N PRO A 558 21.81 -13.37 -40.16
CA PRO A 558 21.10 -12.10 -40.16
C PRO A 558 20.02 -12.14 -41.22
N ALA A 559 18.81 -11.65 -40.88
CA ALA A 559 17.72 -11.55 -41.84
C ALA A 559 18.22 -10.78 -43.07
N SER A 560 18.10 -11.37 -44.26
CA SER A 560 18.53 -10.72 -45.50
C SER A 560 17.77 -9.40 -45.64
N THR A 561 18.46 -8.28 -45.48
CA THR A 561 17.94 -6.97 -45.86
C THR A 561 17.84 -6.96 -47.38
N ASP A 562 16.66 -7.30 -47.91
CA ASP A 562 16.34 -7.04 -49.31
C ASP A 562 16.29 -5.52 -49.51
N PRO A 563 17.22 -4.90 -50.26
CA PRO A 563 17.27 -3.46 -50.45
C PRO A 563 16.06 -2.92 -51.24
N THR A 564 15.22 -3.78 -51.81
CA THR A 564 14.12 -3.37 -52.69
C THR A 564 12.82 -2.99 -51.98
N ARG A 565 12.68 -3.23 -50.66
CA ARG A 565 11.47 -2.85 -49.91
C ARG A 565 11.46 -1.44 -49.30
N CYS A 566 12.54 -0.67 -49.39
CA CYS A 566 12.58 0.73 -48.92
C CYS A 566 12.11 1.78 -49.96
N ARG A 567 11.37 1.38 -50.99
CA ARG A 567 10.67 2.33 -51.88
C ARG A 567 9.24 1.86 -52.14
N ARG A 568 8.32 2.19 -51.23
CA ARG A 568 6.97 2.68 -51.54
C ARG A 568 6.29 3.22 -50.30
#